data_AF-A0A0K0DDA8-F1
#
_entry.id   AF-A0A0K0DDA8-F1
#
_cell.length_a   1.000
_cell.length_b   1.000
_cell.length_c   1.000
_cell.angle_alpha   90.00
_cell.angle_beta   90.00
_cell.angle_gamma   90.00
#
_symmetry.space_group_name_H-M   'P 1'
#
loop_
_entity.id
_entity.type
_entity.pdbx_description
1 polymer ?
#
loop_
_entity_poly.entity_id
_entity_poly.type
_entity_poly.pdbx_seq_one_letter_code
_entity_poly.pdbx_strand_id
1 'polypeptide(L)'
;MVPIKVLKATNQVVAGVKHTFEALYGESTCKKGDFLAADLNASNCQLKSGGRRALYEVELWEKPWEIFEQFNVKKLRNVAADEEL
;
A
#
# COMPACT_ATOMS: atom_id res chain seq x y z
N MET A 1 7.66 -4.35 -4.21
CA MET A 1 7.57 -3.12 -3.41
C MET A 1 6.89 -3.49 -2.11
N VAL A 2 7.27 -2.85 -1.01
CA VAL A 2 6.71 -3.08 0.32
C VAL A 2 6.21 -1.76 0.91
N PRO A 3 5.17 -1.77 1.75
CA PRO A 3 4.71 -0.56 2.44
C PRO A 3 5.78 -0.09 3.43
N ILE A 4 6.04 1.22 3.45
CA ILE A 4 6.95 1.87 4.41
C ILE A 4 6.14 2.53 5.53
N LYS A 5 5.16 3.36 5.15
CA LYS A 5 4.37 4.18 6.08
C LYS A 5 3.01 4.50 5.46
N VAL A 6 1.98 4.53 6.30
CA VAL A 6 0.66 5.09 5.94
C VAL A 6 0.66 6.56 6.35
N LEU A 7 0.40 7.46 5.41
CA LEU A 7 0.33 8.91 5.64
C LEU A 7 -1.07 9.35 6.04
N LYS A 8 -2.08 8.74 5.41
CA LYS A 8 -3.48 9.08 5.65
C LYS A 8 -4.34 7.83 5.54
N ALA A 9 -5.36 7.76 6.38
CA ALA A 9 -6.39 6.74 6.33
C ALA A 9 -7.75 7.40 6.57
N THR A 10 -8.72 7.12 5.72
CA THR A 10 -10.09 7.64 5.82
C THR A 10 -11.10 6.55 5.52
N ASN A 11 -12.27 6.63 6.15
CA ASN A 11 -13.35 5.67 5.99
C ASN A 11 -14.64 6.38 5.53
N GLN A 12 -15.39 5.74 4.64
CA GLN A 12 -16.74 6.16 4.22
C GLN A 12 -17.69 4.96 4.31
N VAL A 13 -18.88 5.15 4.89
CA VAL A 13 -19.83 4.06 5.22
C VAL A 13 -21.08 4.03 4.32
N VAL A 14 -21.02 4.64 3.14
CA VAL A 14 -22.15 4.69 2.21
C VAL A 14 -22.11 3.46 1.29
N ALA A 15 -23.16 2.64 1.33
CA ALA A 15 -23.28 1.41 0.52
C ALA A 15 -22.11 0.42 0.69
N GLY A 16 -21.71 0.18 1.94
CA GLY A 16 -20.51 -0.59 2.29
C GLY A 16 -19.55 0.23 3.12
N VAL A 17 -18.39 -0.32 3.43
CA VAL A 17 -17.29 0.40 4.04
C VAL A 17 -16.21 0.58 2.99
N LYS A 18 -15.87 1.83 2.71
CA LYS A 18 -14.78 2.21 1.83
C LYS A 18 -13.64 2.75 2.68
N HIS A 19 -12.52 2.04 2.68
CA HIS A 19 -11.26 2.43 3.28
C HIS A 19 -10.36 3.03 2.21
N THR A 20 -9.86 4.24 2.42
CA THR A 20 -8.89 4.88 1.52
C THR A 20 -7.61 5.16 2.29
N PHE A 21 -6.49 4.66 1.78
CA PHE A 21 -5.17 4.82 2.35
C PHE A 21 -4.26 5.56 1.38
N GLU A 22 -3.59 6.60 1.84
CA GLU A 22 -2.43 7.15 1.16
C GLU A 22 -1.19 6.57 1.84
N ALA A 23 -0.46 5.70 1.14
CA ALA A 23 0.66 4.95 1.71
C ALA A 23 1.91 5.04 0.82
N LEU A 24 3.04 5.26 1.48
CA LEU A 24 4.36 5.28 0.86
C LEU A 24 4.85 3.84 0.69
N TYR A 25 5.22 3.48 -0.53
CA TYR A 25 5.82 2.19 -0.86
C TYR A 25 7.26 2.36 -1.33
N GLY A 26 8.09 1.38 -1.01
CA GLY A 26 9.49 1.32 -1.42
C GLY A 26 9.85 0.05 -2.18
N GLU A 27 10.86 0.14 -3.04
CA GLU A 27 11.52 -1.02 -3.63
C GLU A 27 12.24 -1.83 -2.53
N SER A 28 11.92 -3.12 -2.46
CA SER A 28 12.55 -4.08 -1.57
C SER A 28 13.62 -4.88 -2.33
N THR A 29 14.48 -5.58 -1.59
CA THR A 29 15.42 -6.57 -2.15
C THR A 29 14.74 -7.87 -2.58
N CYS A 30 13.56 -8.18 -2.05
CA CYS A 30 12.76 -9.36 -2.42
C CYS A 30 12.24 -9.31 -3.85
N LYS A 31 12.21 -10.46 -4.53
CA LYS A 31 11.57 -10.59 -5.84
C LYS A 31 10.08 -10.86 -5.66
N LYS A 32 9.31 -10.49 -6.68
CA LYS A 32 7.86 -10.78 -6.71
C LYS A 32 7.67 -12.29 -6.87
N GLY A 33 6.89 -12.90 -5.98
CA GLY A 33 6.59 -14.33 -5.99
C GLY A 33 7.39 -15.16 -4.97
N ASP A 34 8.44 -14.60 -4.37
CA ASP A 34 9.20 -15.30 -3.32
C ASP A 34 8.41 -15.41 -2.00
N PHE A 35 7.49 -14.47 -1.77
CA PHE A 35 6.64 -14.40 -0.58
C PHE A 35 5.18 -14.26 -0.97
N LEU A 36 4.29 -14.79 -0.12
CA LEU A 36 2.86 -14.49 -0.21
C LEU A 36 2.63 -13.00 0.08
N ALA A 37 1.57 -12.43 -0.49
CA ALA A 37 1.26 -11.01 -0.31
C ALA A 37 1.07 -10.63 1.17
N ALA A 38 0.54 -11.54 1.99
CA ALA A 38 0.36 -11.35 3.43
C ALA A 38 1.70 -11.28 4.19
N ASP A 39 2.76 -11.87 3.65
CA ASP A 39 4.08 -11.94 4.28
C ASP A 39 5.02 -10.81 3.82
N LEU A 40 4.57 -9.96 2.88
CA LEU A 40 5.31 -8.81 2.37
C LEU A 40 5.29 -7.65 3.36
N ASN A 41 6.20 -7.69 4.32
CA ASN A 41 6.44 -6.61 5.27
C ASN A 41 7.92 -6.19 5.28
N ALA A 42 8.23 -5.08 5.95
CA ALA A 42 9.59 -4.55 6.02
C ALA A 42 10.57 -5.47 6.77
N SER A 43 10.08 -6.33 7.67
CA SER A 43 10.90 -7.28 8.44
C SER A 43 11.41 -8.42 7.54
N ASN A 44 10.52 -8.98 6.71
CA ASN A 44 10.81 -10.08 5.79
C ASN A 44 11.49 -9.58 4.52
N CYS A 45 11.16 -8.37 4.08
CA CYS A 45 11.63 -7.77 2.85
C CYS A 45 12.23 -6.39 3.09
N GLN A 46 13.55 -6.39 3.28
CA GLN A 46 14.34 -5.18 3.51
C GLN A 46 14.23 -4.22 2.32
N LEU A 47 14.17 -2.92 2.65
CA LEU A 47 14.20 -1.87 1.64
C LEU A 47 15.56 -1.82 0.95
N LYS A 48 15.54 -1.67 -0.36
CA LYS A 48 16.75 -1.48 -1.15
C LYS A 48 17.26 -0.05 -0.96
N SER A 49 18.53 0.10 -0.56
CA SER A 49 19.17 1.42 -0.45
C SER A 49 19.16 2.14 -1.80
N GLY A 50 18.74 3.41 -1.81
CA GLY A 50 18.53 4.19 -3.04
C GLY A 50 17.42 3.64 -3.95
N GLY A 51 16.61 2.70 -3.46
CA GLY A 51 15.52 2.09 -4.21
C GLY A 51 14.39 3.09 -4.50
N ARG A 52 13.60 2.80 -5.53
CA ARG A 52 12.47 3.65 -5.92
C ARG A 52 11.43 3.71 -4.80
N ARG A 53 10.88 4.90 -4.57
CA ARG A 53 9.72 5.11 -3.69
C ARG A 53 8.59 5.78 -4.46
N ALA A 54 7.36 5.50 -4.07
CA ALA A 54 6.18 6.13 -4.62
C ALA A 54 5.04 6.13 -3.62
N LEU A 55 4.25 7.20 -3.68
CA LEU A 55 3.03 7.35 -2.91
C LEU A 55 1.87 6.77 -3.72
N TYR A 56 1.08 5.91 -3.08
CA TYR A 56 -0.09 5.28 -3.65
C TYR A 56 -1.33 5.62 -2.83
N GLU A 57 -2.43 5.82 -3.53
CA GLU A 57 -3.78 5.78 -2.96
C GLU A 57 -4.33 4.37 -3.18
N VAL A 58 -4.69 3.71 -2.09
CA VAL A 58 -5.27 2.36 -2.08
C VAL A 58 -6.67 2.48 -1.51
N GLU A 59 -7.66 2.14 -2.31
CA GLU A 59 -9.05 2.05 -1.90
C GLU A 59 -9.43 0.57 -1.74
N LEU A 60 -9.97 0.21 -0.58
CA LEU A 60 -10.66 -1.05 -0.32
C LEU A 60 -12.13 -0.73 -0.10
N TRP A 61 -13.01 -1.25 -0.94
CA TRP A 61 -14.45 -1.19 -0.74
C TRP A 61 -14.98 -2.58 -0.40
N GLU A 62 -15.54 -2.71 0.80
CA GLU A 62 -16.09 -3.95 1.31
C GLU A 62 -17.58 -3.82 1.63
N LYS A 63 -18.33 -4.90 1.40
CA LYS A 63 -19.70 -5.09 1.88
C LYS A 63 -19.76 -6.45 2.57
N PRO A 64 -19.54 -6.51 3.89
CA PRO A 64 -19.43 -7.78 4.61
C PRO A 64 -20.65 -8.70 4.45
N TRP A 65 -21.86 -8.11 4.33
CA TRP A 65 -23.10 -8.85 4.14
C TRP A 65 -23.26 -9.47 2.74
N GLU A 66 -22.45 -9.04 1.77
CA GLU A 66 -22.44 -9.56 0.39
C GLU A 66 -21.19 -10.41 0.09
N ILE A 67 -20.26 -10.56 1.06
CA ILE A 67 -18.94 -11.20 0.84
C ILE A 67 -18.25 -10.55 -0.37
N PHE A 68 -18.27 -9.22 -0.40
CA PHE A 68 -17.73 -8.43 -1.48
C PHE A 68 -16.55 -7.60 -0.99
N GLU A 69 -15.46 -7.67 -1.72
CA GLU A 69 -14.27 -6.82 -1.57
C GLU A 69 -13.79 -6.38 -2.95
N GLN A 70 -13.45 -5.12 -3.08
CA GLN A 70 -12.85 -4.56 -4.28
C GLN A 70 -11.70 -3.64 -3.92
N PHE A 71 -10.57 -3.83 -4.59
CA PHE A 71 -9.40 -2.96 -4.46
C PHE A 71 -9.26 -2.07 -5.69
N ASN A 72 -8.97 -0.79 -5.45
CA ASN A 72 -8.52 0.14 -6.48
C ASN A 72 -7.20 0.76 -6.04
N VAL A 73 -6.21 0.78 -6.92
CA VAL A 73 -4.87 1.26 -6.61
C VAL A 73 -4.47 2.31 -7.63
N LYS A 74 -4.22 3.53 -7.14
CA LYS A 74 -3.79 4.66 -7.96
C LYS A 74 -2.43 5.13 -7.49
N LYS A 75 -1.47 5.20 -8.41
CA LYS A 75 -0.18 5.84 -8.13
C LYS A 75 -0.38 7.35 -8.11
N LEU A 76 -0.08 7.99 -6.97
CA LEU A 76 -0.18 9.44 -6.84
C LEU A 76 1.07 10.11 -7.42
N ARG A 77 2.26 9.73 -6.95
CA ARG A 77 3.54 10.25 -7.45
C ARG A 77 4.74 9.39 -7.07
N ASN A 78 5.86 9.59 -7.76
CA ASN A 78 7.16 9.13 -7.25
C ASN A 78 7.59 10.01 -6.08
N VAL A 79 8.40 9.44 -5.18
CA VAL A 79 8.94 10.09 -3.99
C VAL A 79 10.45 9.85 -3.98
N ALA A 80 11.24 10.89 -3.70
CA ALA A 80 12.69 10.74 -3.59
C ALA A 80 13.08 9.97 -2.31
N ALA A 81 14.28 9.39 -2.25
CA ALA A 81 14.68 8.57 -1.10
C ALA A 81 14.95 9.40 0.17
N ASP A 82 15.23 10.68 0.00
CA ASP A 82 15.56 11.70 1.00
C ASP A 82 14.38 12.62 1.34
N GLU A 83 13.26 12.50 0.63
CA GLU A 83 12.05 13.28 0.89
C GLU A 83 11.33 12.77 2.15
N GLU A 84 11.07 13.67 3.11
CA GLU A 84 10.34 13.39 4.35
C GLU A 84 8.83 13.65 4.18
N LEU A 85 8.00 12.68 4.61
CA LEU A 85 6.53 12.66 4.43
C LEU A 85 5.77 12.37 5.73
#